data_AF-A0A8S3AEK1-F1
#
_entry.id   AF-A0A8S3AEK1-F1
#
_cell.length_a   1.000
_cell.length_b   1.000
_cell.length_c   1.000
_cell.angle_alpha   90.00
_cell.angle_beta   90.00
_cell.angle_gamma   90.00
#
_symmetry.space_group_name_H-M   'P 1'
#
loop_
_entity.id
_entity.type
_entity.pdbx_description
1 polymer ?
#
loop_
_entity_poly.entity_id
_entity_poly.type
_entity_poly.pdbx_seq_one_letter_code
_entity_poly.pdbx_strand_id
1 'polypeptide(L)' 'SIGIDLQRQQQFDEARSYYERALAIRQKYYSEDHPDIAQSLHSIGNVLDDQGKYSEALKFYRQALQIRE' A
#
# COMPACT_ATOMS: atom_id res chain seq x y z
N SER A 1 1.36 -3.43 -13.52
CA SER A 1 2.27 -3.09 -12.41
C SER A 1 2.41 -4.35 -11.61
N ILE A 2 3.63 -4.78 -11.28
CA ILE A 2 3.89 -6.10 -10.67
C ILE A 2 2.95 -6.38 -9.50
N GLY A 3 2.73 -5.41 -8.60
CA GLY A 3 1.79 -5.59 -7.48
C GLY A 3 0.32 -5.83 -7.89
N ILE A 4 -0.19 -5.14 -8.90
CA ILE A 4 -1.56 -5.33 -9.43
C ILE A 4 -1.68 -6.69 -10.12
N ASP A 5 -0.66 -7.08 -10.87
CA ASP A 5 -0.65 -8.34 -11.62
C ASP A 5 -0.57 -9.54 -10.66
N LEU A 6 0.09 -9.39 -9.51
CA LEU A 6 0.08 -10.36 -8.40
C LEU A 6 -1.29 -10.42 -7.71
N GLN A 7 -1.96 -9.29 -7.44
CA GLN A 7 -3.32 -9.27 -6.88
C GLN A 7 -4.32 -10.02 -7.77
N ARG A 8 -4.26 -9.82 -9.09
CA ARG A 8 -5.11 -10.54 -10.06
C ARG A 8 -4.90 -12.06 -10.04
N GLN A 9 -3.70 -12.50 -9.68
CA GLN A 9 -3.34 -13.92 -9.52
C GLN A 9 -3.61 -14.43 -8.10
N GLN A 10 -4.23 -13.62 -7.24
CA GLN A 10 -4.47 -13.92 -5.82
C GLN A 10 -3.18 -14.17 -5.00
N GLN A 11 -2.03 -13.72 -5.52
CA GLN A 11 -0.72 -13.75 -4.86
C GLN A 11 -0.58 -12.53 -3.94
N PHE A 12 -1.43 -12.49 -2.92
CA PHE A 12 -1.59 -11.31 -2.08
C PHE A 12 -0.37 -11.05 -1.19
N ASP A 13 0.30 -12.09 -0.70
CA ASP A 13 1.47 -11.92 0.17
C ASP A 13 2.66 -11.36 -0.62
N GLU A 14 2.86 -11.81 -1.86
CA GLU A 14 3.85 -11.25 -2.78
C GLU A 14 3.50 -9.82 -3.19
N ALA A 15 2.22 -9.55 -3.49
CA ALA A 15 1.75 -8.19 -3.80
C ALA A 15 1.99 -7.22 -2.64
N ARG A 16 1.67 -7.64 -1.41
CA ARG A 16 1.89 -6.86 -0.20
C ARG A 16 3.38 -6.60 0.01
N SER A 17 4.22 -7.64 -0.07
CA SER A 17 5.68 -7.51 0.06
C SER A 17 6.26 -6.54 -0.97
N TYR A 18 5.75 -6.56 -2.21
CA TYR A 18 6.15 -5.62 -3.24
C TYR A 18 5.84 -4.16 -2.86
N TYR A 19 4.62 -3.88 -2.39
CA TYR A 19 4.24 -2.52 -2.00
C TYR A 19 4.93 -2.06 -0.70
N GLU A 20 5.18 -2.95 0.26
CA GLU A 20 5.94 -2.65 1.48
C GLU A 20 7.40 -2.29 1.16
N ARG A 21 8.04 -2.99 0.22
CA ARG A 21 9.38 -2.62 -0.27
C ARG A 21 9.38 -1.26 -0.97
N ALA A 22 8.36 -0.97 -1.78
CA ALA A 22 8.21 0.34 -2.42
C ALA A 22 7.99 1.45 -1.37
N LEU A 23 7.20 1.19 -0.33
CA LEU A 23 6.98 2.11 0.78
C LEU A 23 8.28 2.42 1.50
N ALA A 24 9.08 1.41 1.86
CA ALA A 24 10.35 1.58 2.56
C ALA A 24 11.36 2.41 1.76
N ILE A 25 11.42 2.22 0.43
CA ILE A 25 12.27 3.04 -0.45
C ILE A 25 11.78 4.49 -0.44
N ARG A 26 10.48 4.72 -0.59
CA ARG A 26 9.90 6.08 -0.63
C ARG A 26 10.11 6.82 0.69
N GLN A 27 9.92 6.16 1.83
CA GLN A 27 10.19 6.73 3.16
C GLN A 27 11.67 7.06 3.38
N LYS A 28 12.59 6.42 2.67
CA LYS A 28 14.03 6.74 2.74
C LYS A 28 14.40 8.02 1.99
N TYR A 29 13.70 8.33 0.91
CA TYR A 29 14.08 9.40 -0.03
C TYR A 29 13.16 10.62 0.00
N TYR A 30 11.93 10.45 0.48
CA TYR A 30 10.94 11.51 0.53
C TYR A 30 10.58 11.89 1.97
N SER A 31 10.10 13.13 2.13
CA SER A 31 9.44 13.56 3.37
C SER A 31 8.18 12.73 3.62
N GLU A 32 7.77 12.64 4.90
CA GLU A 32 6.67 11.78 5.34
C GLU A 32 5.31 12.13 4.71
N ASP A 33 5.15 13.37 4.24
CA ASP A 33 3.97 13.93 3.56
C ASP A 33 4.00 13.76 2.04
N HIS A 34 4.97 13.01 1.49
CA HIS A 34 5.09 12.89 0.04
C HIS A 34 3.96 12.01 -0.55
N PRO A 35 3.29 12.44 -1.65
CA PRO A 35 2.16 11.71 -2.25
C PRO A 35 2.45 10.25 -2.65
N ASP A 36 3.70 9.95 -3.01
CA ASP A 36 4.11 8.57 -3.33
C ASP A 36 4.05 7.63 -2.12
N ILE A 37 4.28 8.13 -0.90
CA ILE A 37 4.13 7.36 0.34
C ILE A 37 2.65 7.02 0.52
N ALA A 38 1.75 8.01 0.37
CA ALA A 38 0.31 7.79 0.38
C ALA A 38 -0.14 6.75 -0.66
N GLN A 39 0.42 6.79 -1.86
CA GLN A 39 0.09 5.83 -2.91
C GLN A 39 0.50 4.40 -2.54
N SER A 40 1.68 4.21 -1.92
CA SER A 40 2.11 2.90 -1.43
C SER A 40 1.19 2.37 -0.32
N LEU A 41 0.87 3.23 0.66
CA LEU A 41 -0.04 2.88 1.76
C LEU A 41 -1.42 2.48 1.23
N HIS A 42 -1.97 3.25 0.30
CA HIS A 42 -3.24 2.95 -0.35
C HIS A 42 -3.19 1.60 -1.08
N SER A 43 -2.11 1.30 -1.81
CA SER A 43 -1.96 0.00 -2.49
C SER A 43 -1.89 -1.19 -1.51
N ILE A 44 -1.22 -1.03 -0.35
CA ILE A 44 -1.23 -2.06 0.71
C ILE A 44 -2.66 -2.24 1.25
N GLY A 45 -3.39 -1.14 1.44
CA GLY A 45 -4.81 -1.17 1.80
C GLY A 45 -5.63 -2.00 0.82
N ASN A 46 -5.47 -1.79 -0.49
CA ASN A 46 -6.18 -2.54 -1.53
C ASN A 46 -5.88 -4.04 -1.46
N VAL A 47 -4.62 -4.44 -1.25
CA VAL A 47 -4.28 -5.87 -1.12
C VAL A 47 -4.98 -6.51 0.08
N LEU A 48 -5.05 -5.79 1.21
CA LEU A 48 -5.73 -6.28 2.42
C LEU A 48 -7.25 -6.33 2.25
N ASP A 49 -7.81 -5.37 1.53
CA ASP A 49 -9.24 -5.33 1.18
C ASP A 49 -9.64 -6.53 0.31
N ASP A 50 -8.84 -6.83 -0.72
CA ASP A 50 -9.02 -8.02 -1.57
C ASP A 50 -8.92 -9.34 -0.77
N GLN A 51 -8.14 -9.36 0.32
CA GLN A 51 -8.05 -10.49 1.25
C GLN A 51 -9.22 -10.55 2.27
N GLY A 52 -10.14 -9.59 2.26
CA GLY A 52 -11.22 -9.45 3.23
C GLY A 52 -10.78 -8.93 4.60
N LYS A 53 -9.55 -8.42 4.73
CA LYS A 53 -8.97 -7.89 5.98
C LYS A 53 -9.29 -6.40 6.14
N TYR A 54 -10.58 -6.07 6.12
CA TYR A 54 -11.08 -4.69 6.04
C TYR A 54 -10.57 -3.79 7.18
N SER A 55 -10.50 -4.30 8.41
CA SER A 55 -10.01 -3.53 9.56
C SER A 55 -8.53 -3.15 9.45
N GLU A 56 -7.72 -3.99 8.81
CA GLU A 56 -6.32 -3.68 8.54
C GLU A 56 -6.19 -2.72 7.36
N ALA A 57 -6.94 -2.97 6.28
CA ALA A 57 -6.99 -2.08 5.10
C ALA A 57 -7.34 -0.64 5.49
N LEU A 58 -8.34 -0.45 6.36
CA LEU A 58 -8.78 0.85 6.84
C LEU A 58 -7.65 1.64 7.55
N LYS A 59 -6.74 0.97 8.26
CA LYS A 59 -5.60 1.64 8.90
C LYS A 59 -4.68 2.26 7.85
N PHE A 60 -4.38 1.52 6.79
CA PHE A 60 -3.52 2.00 5.70
C PHE A 60 -4.20 3.09 4.87
N TYR A 61 -5.50 2.96 4.59
CA TYR A 61 -6.24 4.02 3.90
C TYR A 61 -6.28 5.32 4.70
N ARG A 62 -6.43 5.26 6.03
CA ARG A 62 -6.37 6.46 6.88
C ARG A 62 -5.01 7.14 6.86
N GLN A 63 -3.93 6.37 6.92
CA GLN A 63 -2.58 6.92 6.82
C GLN A 63 -2.34 7.56 5.44
N ALA A 64 -2.80 6.92 4.36
CA ALA A 64 -2.71 7.49 3.01
C ALA A 64 -3.52 8.78 2.87
N LEU A 65 -4.70 8.85 3.49
CA LEU A 65 -5.55 10.05 3.48
C LEU A 65 -4.90 11.20 4.25
N GLN A 66 -4.34 10.94 5.43
CA GLN A 66 -3.67 11.95 6.25
C GLN A 66 -2.50 12.66 5.53
N ILE A 67 -1.87 11.99 4.57
CA ILE A 67 -0.79 12.58 3.75
C ILE A 67 -1.35 13.43 2.59
N ARG A 68 -2.59 13.18 2.16
CA ARG A 68 -3.23 13.85 1.02
C ARG A 68 -4.11 15.04 1.43
N GLU A 69 -4.49 15.13 2.69
CA GLU A 69 -5.22 16.26 3.30
C GLU A 69 -4.29 17.44 3.60
#